data_AF-A0A952S8R4-F1
#
_entry.id   AF-A0A952S8R4-F1
#
_cell.length_a   1.000
_cell.length_b   1.000
_cell.length_c   1.000
_cell.angle_alpha   90.00
_cell.angle_beta   90.00
_cell.angle_gamma   90.00
#
_symmetry.space_group_name_H-M   'P 1'
#
loop_
_entity.id
_entity.type
_entity.pdbx_description
1 polymer ?
#
loop_
_entity_poly.entity_id
_entity_poly.type
_entity_poly.pdbx_seq_one_letter_code
_entity_poly.pdbx_strand_id
1 'polypeptide(L)'
;MSEHIDKTLEPSVNAAVAEHAMACPLCHALLNDVKGSIEACHAIAAPPASMTRLEARVITMTTPETAMTCDDFEGYLTDYLDGFLPAQVFHRWERHAALCGTCEDLPGIVVRSIATLYTYKTDELAVPDGLHERILRSTLGTAEAEEVKPSWTASAVEWLRGIRLPIAVPQLAPVAAVMMFAFLFFNQTVSADGDFTNFYQKSYELAETAYRQSSDALTNGGEEPKPIGEPVEGTRFVDNDGKK
;
A
#
# COMPACT_ATOMS: atom_id res chain seq x y z
N MET A 1 59.27 -23.88 -0.40
CA MET A 1 58.53 -25.10 0.02
C MET A 1 57.34 -25.40 -0.88
N SER A 2 56.48 -24.44 -1.25
CA SER A 2 55.36 -24.77 -2.16
C SER A 2 55.85 -25.31 -3.51
N GLU A 3 56.91 -24.72 -4.08
CA GLU A 3 57.54 -25.21 -5.33
C GLU A 3 58.04 -26.67 -5.25
N HIS A 4 58.45 -27.13 -4.06
CA HIS A 4 58.84 -28.52 -3.84
C HIS A 4 57.62 -29.46 -3.83
N ILE A 5 56.53 -29.03 -3.18
CA ILE A 5 55.27 -29.77 -3.09
C ILE A 5 54.57 -29.84 -4.45
N ASP A 6 54.60 -28.73 -5.21
CA ASP A 6 54.04 -28.60 -6.56
C ASP A 6 54.94 -29.24 -7.64
N LYS A 7 56.10 -29.79 -7.24
CA LYS A 7 57.12 -30.39 -8.11
C LYS A 7 57.60 -29.46 -9.24
N THR A 8 57.58 -28.15 -9.01
CA THR A 8 58.05 -27.15 -9.99
C THR A 8 59.55 -26.87 -9.85
N LEU A 9 60.19 -27.38 -8.80
CA LEU A 9 61.65 -27.34 -8.64
C LEU A 9 62.37 -28.26 -9.65
N GLU A 10 63.57 -27.83 -10.02
CA GLU A 10 64.51 -28.63 -10.80
C GLU A 10 64.80 -29.97 -10.08
N PRO A 11 64.90 -31.11 -10.80
CA PRO A 11 64.95 -32.44 -10.19
C PRO A 11 66.09 -32.62 -9.19
N SER A 12 67.25 -32.00 -9.44
CA SER A 12 68.40 -32.06 -8.53
C SER A 12 68.11 -31.39 -7.18
N VAL A 13 67.44 -30.24 -7.20
CA VAL A 13 67.05 -29.48 -6.01
C VAL A 13 65.93 -30.18 -5.25
N ASN A 14 65.00 -30.81 -5.98
CA ASN A 14 63.93 -31.59 -5.36
C ASN A 14 64.48 -32.79 -4.57
N ALA A 15 65.46 -33.50 -5.14
CA ALA A 15 66.16 -34.59 -4.48
C ALA A 15 66.92 -34.13 -3.22
N ALA A 16 67.65 -33.01 -3.30
CA ALA A 16 68.39 -32.46 -2.16
C ALA A 16 67.45 -32.04 -1.00
N VAL A 17 66.30 -31.45 -1.31
CA VAL A 17 65.28 -31.09 -0.30
C VAL A 17 64.67 -32.34 0.34
N ALA A 18 64.40 -33.39 -0.45
CA ALA A 18 63.90 -34.66 0.07
C ALA A 18 64.94 -35.35 0.96
N GLU A 19 66.21 -35.38 0.57
CA GLU A 19 67.30 -35.93 1.37
C GLU A 19 67.45 -35.20 2.71
N HIS A 20 67.44 -33.86 2.67
CA HIS A 20 67.51 -33.05 3.89
C HIS A 20 66.28 -33.26 4.80
N ALA A 21 65.09 -33.35 4.23
CA ALA A 21 63.87 -33.61 4.99
C ALA A 21 63.90 -35.01 5.65
N MET A 22 64.57 -36.00 5.06
CA MET A 22 64.73 -37.32 5.68
C MET A 22 65.80 -37.33 6.78
N ALA A 23 66.82 -36.47 6.67
CA ALA A 23 67.90 -36.36 7.66
C ALA A 23 67.53 -35.48 8.88
N CYS A 24 66.66 -34.47 8.69
CA CYS A 24 66.29 -33.51 9.72
C CYS A 24 64.84 -33.75 10.22
N PRO A 25 64.64 -34.20 11.48
CA PRO A 25 63.31 -34.52 12.00
C PRO A 25 62.36 -33.32 12.08
N LEU A 26 62.90 -32.11 12.28
CA LEU A 26 62.11 -30.88 12.34
C LEU A 26 61.58 -30.48 10.96
N CYS A 27 62.42 -30.56 9.93
CA CYS A 27 62.01 -30.29 8.56
C CYS A 27 61.09 -31.40 8.02
N HIS A 28 61.29 -32.65 8.45
CA HIS A 28 60.39 -33.75 8.14
C HIS A 28 58.97 -33.50 8.69
N ALA A 29 58.87 -33.13 9.97
CA ALA A 29 57.60 -32.82 10.63
C ALA A 29 56.89 -31.66 9.92
N LEU A 30 57.59 -30.55 9.70
CA LEU A 30 57.05 -29.38 8.99
C LEU A 30 56.55 -29.75 7.58
N LEU A 31 57.30 -30.54 6.82
CA LEU A 31 56.90 -30.98 5.48
C LEU A 31 55.63 -31.81 5.52
N ASN A 32 55.48 -32.69 6.52
CA ASN A 32 54.28 -33.50 6.68
C ASN A 32 53.09 -32.69 7.17
N ASP A 33 53.29 -31.72 8.07
CA ASP A 33 52.24 -30.82 8.53
C ASP A 33 51.68 -29.97 7.39
N VAL A 34 52.55 -29.43 6.53
CA VAL A 34 52.14 -28.66 5.35
C VAL A 34 51.41 -29.56 4.35
N LYS A 35 51.91 -30.78 4.08
CA LYS A 35 51.22 -31.75 3.21
C LYS A 35 49.84 -32.12 3.76
N GLY A 36 49.74 -32.40 5.06
CA GLY A 36 48.47 -32.71 5.71
C GLY A 36 47.49 -31.53 5.68
N SER A 37 47.98 -30.30 5.83
CA SER A 37 47.16 -29.10 5.71
C SER A 37 46.62 -28.91 4.28
N ILE A 38 47.44 -29.16 3.26
CA ILE A 38 47.04 -29.09 1.85
C ILE A 38 46.00 -30.18 1.53
N GLU A 39 46.23 -31.41 2.00
CA GLU A 39 45.29 -32.51 1.84
C GLU A 39 43.95 -32.22 2.54
N ALA A 40 43.97 -31.64 3.74
CA ALA A 40 42.77 -31.17 4.43
C ALA A 40 42.04 -30.09 3.61
N CYS A 41 42.76 -29.13 3.03
CA CYS A 41 42.17 -28.11 2.14
C CYS A 41 41.56 -28.72 0.87
N HIS A 42 42.14 -29.78 0.32
CA HIS A 42 41.56 -30.50 -0.83
C HIS A 42 40.36 -31.37 -0.45
N ALA A 43 40.34 -31.92 0.76
CA ALA A 43 39.24 -32.72 1.30
C ALA A 43 38.02 -31.87 1.69
N ILE A 44 38.24 -30.58 1.99
CA ILE A 44 37.17 -29.59 2.09
C ILE A 44 36.66 -29.36 0.67
N ALA A 45 35.63 -30.12 0.30
CA ALA A 45 34.98 -30.02 -1.00
C ALA A 45 34.70 -28.54 -1.33
N ALA A 46 35.11 -28.12 -2.54
CA ALA A 46 34.76 -26.80 -3.05
C ALA A 46 33.25 -26.59 -2.84
N PRO A 47 32.83 -25.47 -2.21
CA PRO A 47 31.42 -25.21 -1.98
C PRO A 47 30.68 -25.36 -3.31
N PRO A 48 29.52 -26.05 -3.34
CA PRO A 48 28.72 -26.10 -4.56
C PRO A 48 28.47 -24.66 -5.04
N ALA A 49 28.39 -24.48 -6.36
CA ALA A 49 28.30 -23.20 -7.05
C ALA A 49 27.04 -22.34 -6.72
N SER A 50 26.42 -22.53 -5.56
CA SER A 50 25.60 -21.52 -4.89
C SER A 50 26.50 -20.44 -4.24
N MET A 51 27.44 -19.90 -5.01
CA MET A 51 28.32 -18.79 -4.58
C MET A 51 27.50 -17.53 -4.28
N THR A 52 26.28 -17.40 -4.81
CA THR A 52 25.39 -16.26 -4.55
C THR A 52 25.07 -16.05 -3.07
N ARG A 53 24.89 -17.12 -2.27
CA ARG A 53 24.52 -16.98 -0.85
C ARG A 53 25.72 -16.69 0.04
N LEU A 54 26.86 -17.30 -0.24
CA LEU A 54 28.10 -17.11 0.53
C LEU A 54 28.77 -15.77 0.21
N GLU A 55 28.90 -15.42 -1.07
CA GLU A 55 29.42 -14.11 -1.48
C GLU A 55 28.55 -12.98 -0.95
N ALA A 56 27.23 -13.11 -1.05
CA ALA A 56 26.33 -12.09 -0.53
C ALA A 56 26.31 -12.04 1.01
N ARG A 57 26.56 -13.16 1.71
CA ARG A 57 26.76 -13.17 3.17
C ARG A 57 28.08 -12.50 3.55
N VAL A 58 29.15 -12.75 2.81
CA VAL A 58 30.44 -12.06 2.98
C VAL A 58 30.26 -10.56 2.74
N ILE A 59 29.61 -10.15 1.66
CA ILE A 59 29.28 -8.75 1.37
C ILE A 59 28.41 -8.15 2.48
N THR A 60 27.44 -8.88 3.01
CA THR A 60 26.61 -8.39 4.13
C THR A 60 27.44 -8.20 5.40
N MET A 61 28.38 -9.10 5.68
CA MET A 61 29.27 -9.00 6.84
C MET A 61 30.35 -7.93 6.68
N THR A 62 30.81 -7.65 5.45
CA THR A 62 31.90 -6.69 5.18
C THR A 62 31.41 -5.31 4.75
N THR A 63 30.13 -5.16 4.37
CA THR A 63 29.49 -3.89 4.02
C THR A 63 28.15 -3.69 4.75
N PRO A 64 28.18 -3.51 6.09
CA PRO A 64 26.97 -3.39 6.91
C PRO A 64 26.17 -2.11 6.64
N GLU A 65 26.78 -1.07 6.07
CA GLU A 65 26.09 0.20 5.77
C GLU A 65 25.02 0.09 4.67
N THR A 66 24.97 -1.06 3.98
CA THR A 66 23.93 -1.36 2.98
C THR A 66 22.92 -2.42 3.45
N ALA A 67 23.09 -2.95 4.68
CA ALA A 67 22.30 -4.05 5.21
C ALA A 67 21.04 -3.53 5.94
N MET A 68 19.87 -3.97 5.47
CA MET A 68 18.57 -3.77 6.10
C MET A 68 18.39 -4.75 7.27
N THR A 69 17.77 -4.32 8.37
CA THR A 69 17.40 -5.20 9.49
C THR A 69 16.12 -5.99 9.21
N CYS A 70 15.87 -7.08 9.95
CA CYS A 70 14.61 -7.83 9.80
C CYS A 70 13.39 -6.96 10.14
N ASP A 71 13.50 -6.10 11.15
CA ASP A 71 12.42 -5.21 11.56
C ASP A 71 12.09 -4.20 10.45
N ASP A 72 13.11 -3.62 9.83
CA ASP A 72 12.93 -2.72 8.68
C ASP A 72 12.33 -3.46 7.47
N PHE A 73 12.75 -4.72 7.25
CA PHE A 73 12.20 -5.56 6.18
C PHE A 73 10.70 -5.81 6.35
N GLU A 74 10.29 -6.16 7.58
CA GLU A 74 8.88 -6.35 7.93
C GLU A 74 8.09 -5.04 7.84
N GLY A 75 8.69 -3.91 8.22
CA GLY A 75 8.07 -2.59 8.09
C GLY A 75 7.70 -2.22 6.64
N TYR A 76 8.50 -2.68 5.67
CA TYR A 76 8.23 -2.48 4.24
C TYR A 76 7.41 -3.59 3.57
N LEU A 77 7.01 -4.62 4.31
CA LEU A 77 6.34 -5.79 3.73
C LEU A 77 5.00 -5.40 3.08
N THR A 78 4.19 -4.58 3.76
CA THR A 78 2.91 -4.13 3.20
C THR A 78 3.10 -3.22 1.98
N ASP A 79 4.03 -2.26 2.05
CA ASP A 79 4.35 -1.39 0.92
C ASP A 79 4.83 -2.18 -0.30
N TYR A 80 5.57 -3.28 -0.09
CA TYR A 80 5.94 -4.20 -1.14
C TYR A 80 4.73 -4.93 -1.74
N LEU A 81 3.87 -5.51 -0.90
CA LEU A 81 2.68 -6.25 -1.35
C LEU A 81 1.67 -5.35 -2.09
N ASP A 82 1.56 -4.10 -1.68
CA ASP A 82 0.67 -3.10 -2.29
C ASP A 82 1.31 -2.43 -3.54
N GLY A 83 2.61 -2.65 -3.78
CA GLY A 83 3.32 -2.11 -4.95
C GLY A 83 3.79 -0.66 -4.80
N PHE A 84 3.86 -0.14 -3.58
CA PHE A 84 4.30 1.23 -3.26
C PHE A 84 5.75 1.33 -2.77
N LEU A 85 6.48 0.23 -2.73
CA LEU A 85 7.87 0.23 -2.25
C LEU A 85 8.77 1.10 -3.15
N PRO A 86 9.43 2.15 -2.61
CA PRO A 86 10.30 3.01 -3.41
C PRO A 86 11.49 2.25 -4.01
N ALA A 87 11.87 2.56 -5.25
CA ALA A 87 12.95 1.89 -5.96
C ALA A 87 14.29 1.87 -5.20
N GLN A 88 14.59 2.93 -4.42
CA GLN A 88 15.81 3.03 -3.60
C GLN A 88 15.85 2.04 -2.41
N VAL A 89 14.69 1.54 -2.00
CA VAL A 89 14.55 0.57 -0.90
C VAL A 89 14.36 -0.84 -1.46
N PHE A 90 13.72 -0.96 -2.63
CA PHE A 90 13.43 -2.24 -3.30
C PHE A 90 14.64 -3.18 -3.39
N HIS A 91 15.77 -2.73 -3.94
CA HIS A 91 16.94 -3.60 -4.12
C HIS A 91 17.59 -4.05 -2.80
N ARG A 92 17.46 -3.25 -1.73
CA ARG A 92 17.95 -3.63 -0.39
C ARG A 92 17.01 -4.62 0.26
N TRP A 93 15.71 -4.42 0.09
CA TRP A 93 14.65 -5.31 0.58
C TRP A 93 14.72 -6.69 -0.10
N GLU A 94 14.84 -6.73 -1.43
CA GLU A 94 14.98 -7.98 -2.21
C GLU A 94 16.24 -8.74 -1.80
N ARG A 95 17.35 -8.03 -1.60
CA ARG A 95 18.59 -8.63 -1.10
C ARG A 95 18.42 -9.21 0.31
N HIS A 96 17.70 -8.53 1.21
CA HIS A 96 17.45 -9.05 2.55
C HIS A 96 16.62 -10.34 2.48
N ALA A 97 15.54 -10.37 1.69
CA ALA A 97 14.75 -11.58 1.47
C ALA A 97 15.62 -12.75 0.95
N ALA A 98 16.50 -12.51 -0.01
CA ALA A 98 17.34 -13.57 -0.59
C ALA A 98 18.41 -14.13 0.36
N LEU A 99 18.81 -13.39 1.40
CA LEU A 99 19.95 -13.76 2.25
C LEU A 99 19.55 -14.19 3.66
N CYS A 100 18.49 -13.59 4.19
CA CYS A 100 17.98 -13.85 5.52
C CYS A 100 17.12 -15.11 5.52
N GLY A 101 17.59 -16.18 6.17
CA GLY A 101 16.85 -17.45 6.23
C GLY A 101 15.51 -17.36 6.97
N THR A 102 15.28 -16.30 7.75
CA THR A 102 14.01 -16.06 8.45
C THR A 102 13.01 -15.31 7.57
N CYS A 103 13.48 -14.33 6.80
CA CYS A 103 12.62 -13.44 6.02
C CYS A 103 12.40 -13.93 4.57
N GLU A 104 13.17 -14.92 4.10
CA GLU A 104 13.14 -15.45 2.73
C GLU A 104 11.74 -15.86 2.26
N ASP A 105 10.97 -16.59 3.08
CA ASP A 105 9.61 -17.04 2.74
C ASP A 105 8.50 -16.17 3.37
N LEU A 106 8.84 -15.11 4.12
CA LEU A 106 7.85 -14.30 4.82
C LEU A 106 6.80 -13.67 3.89
N PRO A 107 7.17 -13.03 2.75
CA PRO A 107 6.19 -12.51 1.80
C PRO A 107 5.30 -13.61 1.20
N GLY A 108 5.90 -14.77 0.91
CA GLY A 108 5.18 -15.92 0.36
C GLY A 108 4.14 -16.47 1.34
N ILE A 109 4.46 -16.53 2.63
CA ILE A 109 3.53 -16.94 3.69
C ILE A 109 2.36 -15.96 3.78
N VAL A 110 2.64 -14.66 3.79
CA VAL A 110 1.60 -13.63 3.88
C VAL A 110 0.67 -13.69 2.68
N VAL A 111 1.19 -13.75 1.44
CA VAL A 111 0.37 -13.87 0.23
C VAL A 111 -0.50 -15.13 0.25
N ARG A 112 0.04 -16.28 0.67
CA ARG A 112 -0.73 -17.52 0.81
C ARG A 112 -1.85 -17.37 1.84
N SER A 113 -1.57 -16.75 2.99
CA SER A 113 -2.58 -16.51 4.02
C SER A 113 -3.70 -15.57 3.54
N ILE A 114 -3.35 -14.51 2.81
CA ILE A 114 -4.32 -13.60 2.20
C ILE A 114 -5.18 -14.35 1.16
N ALA A 115 -4.56 -15.16 0.30
CA ALA A 115 -5.30 -15.97 -0.67
C ALA A 115 -6.29 -16.95 -0.01
N THR A 116 -5.93 -17.56 1.12
CA THR A 116 -6.87 -18.40 1.88
C THR A 116 -8.05 -17.62 2.46
N LEU A 117 -7.84 -16.38 2.88
CA LEU A 117 -8.93 -15.51 3.37
C LEU A 117 -9.84 -15.06 2.22
N TYR A 118 -9.27 -14.71 1.07
CA TYR A 118 -10.04 -14.32 -0.12
C TYR A 118 -10.89 -15.47 -0.63
N THR A 119 -10.34 -16.68 -0.75
CA THR A 119 -11.11 -17.85 -1.20
C THR A 119 -12.29 -18.12 -0.27
N TYR A 120 -12.07 -18.13 1.04
CA TYR A 120 -13.16 -18.33 2.02
C TYR A 120 -14.26 -17.24 1.93
N LYS A 121 -13.88 -15.97 1.78
CA LYS A 121 -14.84 -14.86 1.74
C LYS A 121 -15.54 -14.69 0.40
N THR A 122 -14.91 -15.10 -0.70
CA THR A 122 -15.48 -14.95 -2.04
C THR A 122 -16.52 -16.03 -2.33
N ASP A 123 -16.41 -17.20 -1.71
CA ASP A 123 -17.44 -18.25 -1.78
C ASP A 123 -18.81 -17.80 -1.25
N GLU A 124 -18.87 -16.74 -0.43
CA GLU A 124 -20.13 -16.17 0.08
C GLU A 124 -20.82 -15.21 -0.89
N LEU A 125 -20.13 -14.67 -1.91
CA LEU A 125 -20.70 -13.73 -2.86
C LEU A 125 -21.05 -14.43 -4.18
N ALA A 126 -22.32 -14.70 -4.37
CA ALA A 126 -22.84 -15.09 -5.67
C ALA A 126 -22.51 -13.99 -6.71
N VAL A 127 -21.78 -14.38 -7.76
CA VAL A 127 -21.50 -13.48 -8.88
C VAL A 127 -22.83 -13.04 -9.51
N PRO A 128 -23.07 -11.74 -9.73
CA PRO A 128 -24.29 -11.27 -10.36
C PRO A 128 -24.54 -11.94 -11.71
N ASP A 129 -25.78 -12.38 -11.94
CA ASP A 129 -26.18 -13.05 -13.18
C ASP A 129 -25.81 -12.19 -14.41
N GLY A 130 -25.14 -12.81 -15.38
CA GLY A 130 -24.74 -12.16 -16.63
C GLY A 130 -23.52 -11.24 -16.55
N LEU A 131 -22.78 -11.18 -15.43
CA LEU A 131 -21.50 -10.44 -15.36
C LEU A 131 -20.47 -10.99 -16.35
N HIS A 132 -20.35 -12.32 -16.42
CA HIS A 132 -19.46 -13.00 -17.37
C HIS A 132 -19.77 -12.61 -18.82
N GLU A 133 -21.06 -12.57 -19.18
CA GLU A 133 -21.54 -12.18 -20.51
C GLU A 133 -21.20 -10.70 -20.84
N ARG A 134 -21.31 -9.80 -19.86
CA ARG A 134 -20.90 -8.39 -20.03
C ARG A 134 -19.39 -8.23 -20.19
N ILE A 135 -18.61 -8.96 -19.40
CA ILE A 135 -17.14 -8.93 -19.50
C ILE A 135 -16.73 -9.44 -20.88
N LEU A 136 -17.23 -10.60 -21.31
CA LEU A 136 -16.96 -11.17 -22.63
C LEU A 136 -17.34 -10.20 -23.76
N ARG A 137 -18.51 -9.56 -23.68
CA ARG A 137 -18.92 -8.54 -24.66
C ARG A 137 -18.00 -7.31 -24.68
N SER A 138 -17.39 -6.95 -23.54
CA SER A 138 -16.50 -5.80 -23.42
C SER A 138 -15.04 -6.08 -23.81
N THR A 139 -14.58 -7.34 -23.71
CA THR A 139 -13.18 -7.72 -23.95
C THR A 139 -12.96 -8.46 -25.27
N LEU A 140 -13.98 -9.14 -25.80
CA LEU A 140 -13.97 -9.58 -27.19
C LEU A 140 -14.15 -8.33 -28.05
N GLY A 141 -13.06 -7.82 -28.63
CA GLY A 141 -13.05 -6.67 -29.55
C GLY A 141 -13.86 -6.87 -30.85
N THR A 142 -14.84 -7.78 -30.84
CA THR A 142 -15.80 -8.10 -31.89
C THR A 142 -17.19 -7.55 -31.59
N ALA A 143 -17.35 -6.65 -30.62
CA ALA A 143 -18.47 -5.73 -30.69
C ALA A 143 -18.20 -4.79 -31.87
N GLU A 144 -18.60 -5.20 -33.08
CA GLU A 144 -19.07 -4.22 -34.04
C GLU A 144 -19.98 -3.28 -33.24
N ALA A 145 -19.62 -2.00 -33.22
CA ALA A 145 -20.57 -0.98 -32.91
C ALA A 145 -21.64 -1.13 -34.00
N GLU A 146 -22.68 -1.91 -33.71
CA GLU A 146 -23.88 -1.85 -34.49
C GLU A 146 -24.33 -0.40 -34.32
N GLU A 147 -24.09 0.40 -35.35
CA GLU A 147 -24.61 1.75 -35.51
C GLU A 147 -26.12 1.63 -35.65
N VAL A 148 -26.78 1.18 -34.57
CA VAL A 148 -28.19 1.40 -34.36
C VAL A 148 -28.29 2.90 -34.16
N LYS A 149 -28.51 3.63 -35.27
CA LYS A 149 -28.98 5.01 -35.24
C LYS A 149 -30.05 5.07 -34.16
N PRO A 150 -29.79 5.73 -33.02
CA PRO A 150 -30.76 5.72 -31.96
C PRO A 150 -31.95 6.49 -32.51
N SER A 151 -33.06 5.77 -32.69
CA SER A 151 -34.38 6.37 -32.77
C SER A 151 -34.43 7.40 -31.65
N TRP A 152 -34.78 8.65 -31.97
CA TRP A 152 -34.80 9.74 -30.99
C TRP A 152 -35.61 9.39 -29.72
N THR A 153 -36.57 8.46 -29.84
CA THR A 153 -37.32 7.90 -28.70
C THR A 153 -36.49 6.98 -27.80
N ALA A 154 -35.51 6.24 -28.33
CA ALA A 154 -34.59 5.39 -27.57
C ALA A 154 -33.60 6.23 -26.75
N SER A 155 -33.04 7.30 -27.33
CA SER A 155 -32.16 8.24 -26.57
C SER A 155 -32.90 8.93 -25.41
N ALA A 156 -34.19 9.26 -25.59
CA ALA A 156 -34.99 9.86 -24.52
C ALA A 156 -35.27 8.87 -23.38
N VAL A 157 -35.52 7.59 -23.71
CA VAL A 157 -35.73 6.52 -22.71
C VAL A 157 -34.43 6.18 -21.97
N GLU A 158 -33.29 6.17 -22.67
CA GLU A 158 -31.97 5.96 -22.05
C GLU A 158 -31.63 7.11 -21.09
N TRP A 159 -31.93 8.36 -21.46
CA TRP A 159 -31.76 9.54 -20.59
C TRP A 159 -32.67 9.47 -19.35
N LEU A 160 -33.93 9.04 -19.51
CA LEU A 160 -34.86 8.81 -18.39
C LEU A 160 -34.40 7.64 -17.48
N ARG A 161 -33.74 6.63 -18.04
CA ARG A 161 -33.09 5.57 -17.26
C ARG A 161 -31.85 6.08 -16.51
N GLY A 162 -31.09 7.01 -17.09
CA GLY A 162 -29.94 7.65 -16.46
C GLY A 162 -30.30 8.56 -15.28
N ILE A 163 -31.55 9.05 -15.21
CA ILE A 163 -32.07 9.84 -14.08
C ILE A 163 -32.64 8.96 -12.96
N ARG A 164 -32.70 7.63 -13.13
CA ARG A 164 -32.99 6.73 -12.01
C ARG A 164 -31.80 6.71 -11.06
N LEU A 165 -31.83 7.65 -10.11
CA LEU A 165 -30.98 7.64 -8.93
C LEU A 165 -31.03 6.23 -8.31
N PRO A 166 -29.90 5.54 -8.17
CA PRO A 166 -29.84 4.27 -7.46
C PRO A 166 -29.97 4.56 -5.97
N ILE A 167 -31.19 4.85 -5.52
CA ILE A 167 -31.53 4.88 -4.10
C ILE A 167 -31.63 3.40 -3.68
N ALA A 168 -30.47 2.77 -3.51
CA ALA A 168 -30.34 1.36 -3.15
C ALA A 168 -30.74 1.07 -1.70
N VAL A 169 -31.31 2.04 -0.98
CA VAL A 169 -31.78 1.88 0.40
C VAL A 169 -33.01 2.78 0.66
N PRO A 170 -34.21 2.22 0.95
CA PRO A 170 -35.45 3.00 1.10
C PRO A 170 -35.42 4.01 2.26
N GLN A 171 -34.47 3.88 3.19
CA GLN A 171 -34.30 4.76 4.34
C GLN A 171 -33.65 6.12 4.03
N LEU A 172 -33.00 6.29 2.87
CA LEU A 172 -32.33 7.54 2.48
C LEU A 172 -33.17 8.42 1.52
N ALA A 173 -34.29 7.90 1.02
CA ALA A 173 -35.20 8.61 0.13
C ALA A 173 -35.69 9.97 0.69
N PRO A 174 -36.12 10.10 1.96
CA PRO A 174 -36.58 11.39 2.48
C PRO A 174 -35.44 12.41 2.63
N VAL A 175 -34.22 11.98 2.99
CA VAL A 175 -33.05 12.87 3.10
C VAL A 175 -32.63 13.38 1.72
N ALA A 176 -32.59 12.50 0.72
CA ALA A 176 -32.29 12.88 -0.65
C ALA A 176 -33.35 13.85 -1.22
N ALA A 177 -34.63 13.63 -0.93
CA ALA A 177 -35.71 14.53 -1.34
C ALA A 177 -35.58 15.92 -0.71
N VAL A 178 -35.27 16.00 0.59
CA VAL A 178 -35.02 17.29 1.28
C VAL A 178 -33.78 17.98 0.73
N MET A 179 -32.68 17.25 0.48
CA MET A 179 -31.47 17.80 -0.14
C MET A 179 -31.71 18.32 -1.56
N MET A 180 -32.45 17.59 -2.38
CA MET A 180 -32.76 17.99 -3.76
C MET A 180 -33.69 19.21 -3.77
N PHE A 181 -34.65 19.27 -2.85
CA PHE A 181 -35.54 20.41 -2.66
C PHE A 181 -34.78 21.64 -2.17
N ALA A 182 -33.86 21.46 -1.22
CA ALA A 182 -32.96 22.53 -0.76
C ALA A 182 -32.09 23.04 -1.91
N PHE A 183 -31.47 22.15 -2.70
CA PHE A 183 -30.63 22.54 -3.83
C PHE A 183 -31.43 23.31 -4.91
N LEU A 184 -32.67 22.92 -5.17
CA LEU A 184 -33.56 23.64 -6.10
C LEU A 184 -33.95 25.02 -5.55
N PHE A 185 -34.26 25.13 -4.26
CA PHE A 185 -34.54 26.43 -3.61
C PHE A 185 -33.31 27.34 -3.60
N PHE A 186 -32.13 26.81 -3.28
CA PHE A 186 -30.88 27.58 -3.30
C PHE A 186 -30.53 28.06 -4.71
N ASN A 187 -30.74 27.24 -5.74
CA ASN A 187 -30.50 27.68 -7.13
C ASN A 187 -31.56 28.69 -7.63
N GLN A 188 -32.81 28.59 -7.19
CA GLN A 188 -33.83 29.60 -7.49
C GLN A 188 -33.56 30.93 -6.78
N THR A 189 -32.93 30.92 -5.60
CA THR A 189 -32.52 32.16 -4.89
C THR A 189 -31.26 32.81 -5.44
N VAL A 190 -30.47 32.11 -6.27
CA VAL A 190 -29.23 32.64 -6.87
C VAL A 190 -29.45 33.10 -8.33
N SER A 191 -30.58 32.76 -8.94
CA SER A 191 -30.83 33.00 -10.37
C SER A 191 -31.64 34.27 -10.68
N ALA A 192 -32.13 35.03 -9.69
CA ALA A 192 -33.04 36.15 -9.95
C ALA A 192 -32.36 37.54 -9.95
N ASP A 193 -31.29 37.74 -9.19
CA ASP A 193 -30.50 38.99 -9.23
C ASP A 193 -29.01 38.62 -9.21
N GLY A 194 -28.40 38.60 -10.38
CA GLY A 194 -26.99 38.22 -10.62
C GLY A 194 -25.99 39.24 -10.09
N ASP A 195 -26.04 39.55 -8.79
CA ASP A 195 -25.11 40.47 -8.14
C ASP A 195 -24.49 39.81 -6.90
N PHE A 196 -23.45 38.99 -7.12
CA PHE A 196 -22.63 38.42 -6.05
C PHE A 196 -22.05 39.50 -5.13
N THR A 197 -21.87 40.73 -5.64
CA THR A 197 -21.35 41.89 -4.91
C THR A 197 -22.28 42.32 -3.77
N ASN A 198 -23.60 42.21 -3.95
CA ASN A 198 -24.59 42.53 -2.93
C ASN A 198 -24.55 41.56 -1.74
N PHE A 199 -24.21 40.29 -1.96
CA PHE A 199 -24.04 39.30 -0.89
C PHE A 199 -22.77 39.57 -0.07
N TYR A 200 -21.66 39.91 -0.74
CA TYR A 200 -20.44 40.32 -0.05
C TYR A 200 -20.64 41.61 0.73
N GLN A 201 -21.34 42.59 0.17
CA GLN A 201 -21.65 43.83 0.86
C GLN A 201 -22.54 43.59 2.09
N LYS A 202 -23.62 42.79 1.95
CA LYS A 202 -24.48 42.43 3.09
C LYS A 202 -23.76 41.62 4.16
N SER A 203 -22.87 40.70 3.79
CA SER A 203 -22.10 39.94 4.77
C SER A 203 -21.09 40.81 5.50
N TYR A 204 -20.52 41.81 4.83
CA TYR A 204 -19.63 42.79 5.45
C TYR A 204 -20.39 43.72 6.41
N GLU A 205 -21.57 44.21 6.02
CA GLU A 205 -22.45 45.01 6.88
C GLU A 205 -22.96 44.21 8.10
N LEU A 206 -23.28 42.92 7.91
CA LEU A 206 -23.66 42.03 9.00
C LEU A 206 -22.48 41.77 9.96
N ALA A 207 -21.26 41.61 9.42
CA ALA A 207 -20.05 41.46 10.21
C ALA A 207 -19.72 42.74 11.00
N GLU A 208 -19.88 43.92 10.39
CA GLU A 208 -19.66 45.21 11.06
C GLU A 208 -20.68 45.45 12.19
N THR A 209 -21.96 45.13 11.95
CA THR A 209 -22.99 45.24 12.99
C THR A 209 -22.77 44.25 14.13
N ALA A 210 -22.38 42.99 13.84
CA ALA A 210 -22.00 42.03 14.86
C ALA A 210 -20.76 42.47 15.65
N TYR A 211 -19.76 43.06 14.97
CA TYR A 211 -18.57 43.61 15.63
C TYR A 211 -18.90 44.82 16.51
N ARG A 212 -19.75 45.74 16.05
CA ARG A 212 -20.23 46.88 16.84
C ARG A 212 -21.01 46.42 18.06
N GLN A 213 -21.90 45.46 17.88
CA GLN A 213 -22.71 44.92 18.98
C GLN A 213 -21.85 44.17 19.99
N SER A 214 -20.80 43.48 19.53
CA SER A 214 -19.76 42.87 20.37
C SER A 214 -18.92 43.92 21.10
N SER A 215 -18.49 44.99 20.42
CA SER A 215 -17.72 46.07 21.05
C SER A 215 -18.55 46.89 22.03
N ASP A 216 -19.84 47.09 21.75
CA ASP A 216 -20.79 47.77 22.63
C ASP A 216 -21.11 46.90 23.87
N ALA A 217 -21.17 45.56 23.71
CA ALA A 217 -21.30 44.62 24.82
C ALA A 217 -20.02 44.53 25.69
N LEU A 218 -18.84 44.77 25.10
CA LEU A 218 -17.56 44.79 25.83
C LEU A 218 -17.28 46.12 26.53
N THR A 219 -17.79 47.24 25.99
CA THR A 219 -17.61 48.58 26.55
C THR A 219 -18.66 48.94 27.59
N ASN A 220 -19.90 48.46 27.43
CA ASN A 220 -20.92 48.51 28.48
C ASN A 220 -20.86 47.23 29.33
N GLY A 221 -19.90 47.21 30.26
CA GLY A 221 -19.82 46.16 31.26
C GLY A 221 -21.12 46.05 32.07
N GLY A 222 -21.87 44.97 31.85
CA GLY A 222 -22.86 44.44 32.78
C GLY A 222 -24.32 44.62 32.39
N GLU A 223 -24.80 43.89 31.37
CA GLU A 223 -26.21 43.46 31.31
C GLU A 223 -26.34 42.18 30.47
N GLU A 224 -27.01 41.16 31.02
CA GLU A 224 -27.20 39.84 30.39
C GLU A 224 -27.95 39.95 29.05
N PRO A 225 -27.56 39.18 28.02
CA PRO A 225 -28.28 39.18 26.75
C PRO A 225 -29.63 38.49 26.91
N LYS A 226 -30.70 39.28 26.79
CA LYS A 226 -32.09 38.80 26.71
C LYS A 226 -32.29 38.07 25.37
N PRO A 227 -32.81 36.82 25.34
CA PRO A 227 -33.08 36.14 24.09
C PRO A 227 -34.24 36.83 23.36
N ILE A 228 -33.98 37.29 22.13
CA ILE A 228 -35.02 37.77 21.22
C ILE A 228 -35.26 36.66 20.20
N GLY A 229 -36.29 35.86 20.46
CA GLY A 229 -36.86 34.87 19.55
C GLY A 229 -38.14 34.33 20.16
N GLU A 230 -39.28 34.68 19.57
CA GLU A 230 -40.60 34.17 19.98
C GLU A 230 -40.66 32.64 19.81
N PRO A 231 -41.30 31.91 20.73
CA PRO A 231 -41.45 30.46 20.62
C PRO A 231 -42.31 30.12 19.40
N VAL A 232 -41.78 29.26 18.53
CA VAL A 232 -42.54 28.69 17.41
C VAL A 232 -43.69 27.86 17.97
N GLU A 233 -44.87 28.45 17.95
CA GLU A 233 -46.13 27.84 18.32
C GLU A 233 -46.55 26.87 17.21
N GLY A 234 -46.44 25.56 17.48
CA GLY A 234 -47.08 24.54 16.64
C GLY A 234 -46.21 23.35 16.25
N THR A 235 -45.92 22.46 17.19
CA THR A 235 -46.09 21.02 16.95
C THR A 235 -46.62 20.37 18.24
N ARG A 236 -47.85 19.89 18.16
CA ARG A 236 -48.58 19.20 19.23
C ARG A 236 -47.92 17.84 19.47
N PHE A 237 -47.44 17.60 20.68
CA PHE A 237 -47.11 16.24 21.13
C PHE A 237 -48.40 15.40 21.12
N VAL A 238 -48.36 14.25 20.46
CA VAL A 238 -49.44 13.26 20.51
C VAL A 238 -49.23 12.44 21.78
N ASP A 239 -50.13 12.58 22.74
CA ASP A 239 -50.22 11.72 23.91
C ASP A 239 -50.47 10.27 23.48
N ASN A 240 -49.60 9.37 23.91
CA ASN A 240 -49.74 7.93 23.76
C ASN A 240 -50.48 7.37 24.98
N ASP A 241 -51.81 7.46 24.95
CA ASP A 241 -52.67 6.70 25.85
C ASP A 241 -52.97 5.33 25.24
N GLY A 242 -52.46 4.27 25.87
CA GLY A 242 -52.69 2.91 25.39
C GLY A 242 -52.00 1.78 26.16
N LYS A 243 -52.14 1.73 27.50
CA LYS A 243 -51.97 0.49 28.27
C LYS A 243 -53.02 0.37 29.37
N LYS A 244 -54.12 -0.33 29.06
CA LYS A 244 -54.62 -1.51 29.80
C LYS A 244 -55.90 -2.04 29.16
#